data_AF-A0A1D6HK56-F1
#
_entry.id   AF-A0A1D6HK56-F1
#
_cell.length_a   1.000
_cell.length_b   1.000
_cell.length_c   1.000
_cell.angle_alpha   90.00
_cell.angle_beta   90.00
_cell.angle_gamma   90.00
#
_symmetry.space_group_name_H-M   'P 1'
#
loop_
_entity.id
_entity.type
_entity.pdbx_description
1 polymer ?
#
loop_
_entity_poly.entity_id
_entity_poly.type
_entity_poly.pdbx_seq_one_letter_code
_entity_poly.pdbx_strand_id
1 'polypeptide(L)'
;MDLLKGYISKIQQLESALMRQNFSNACRHGLHDQLAMDQDIFLNELGSGCEVETTDASNEVDEEEKEREHSFMQDQLDKELQELDKRLQQKEAEMKQFAKSDTSVLKQHYEKKLTDLEQEKKALQKEIENLRHALTNISSSMDDNAQKVKENYLQKLNALESQVHELKKKQEAQQQLLRQKQRSDEAAKRLQEDIQRIKSQKVQLQQKIKQESEQFRSWKAAREKEVLQLKKEGRRNEYEMHKLLALNQRQKMVLQRKTEEAAAATKRLKELLEAKKSSRETYGSANGSGMQALIRAIDDELEVTVRAHELRSYYERQMQE
;
A
#
# COMPACT_ATOMS: atom_id res chain seq x y z
N MET A 1 -26.28 -27.71 10.93
CA MET A 1 -24.90 -27.57 11.46
C MET A 1 -24.12 -26.48 10.74
N ASP A 2 -24.14 -26.41 9.40
CA ASP A 2 -23.30 -25.45 8.64
C ASP A 2 -23.77 -23.98 8.72
N LEU A 3 -25.07 -23.74 8.84
CA LEU A 3 -25.61 -22.38 8.99
C LEU A 3 -25.16 -21.75 10.32
N LEU A 4 -25.15 -22.53 11.40
CA LEU A 4 -24.71 -22.11 12.72
C LEU A 4 -23.21 -21.78 12.73
N LYS A 5 -22.38 -22.57 12.04
CA LYS A 5 -20.95 -22.29 11.85
C LYS A 5 -20.73 -20.99 11.05
N GLY A 6 -21.54 -20.73 10.03
CA GLY A 6 -21.51 -19.48 9.28
C GLY A 6 -21.82 -18.25 10.15
N TYR A 7 -22.85 -18.34 11.01
CA TYR A 7 -23.16 -17.27 11.96
C TYR A 7 -22.04 -17.06 12.99
N ILE A 8 -21.45 -18.13 13.52
CA ILE A 8 -20.34 -18.04 14.48
C ILE A 8 -19.12 -17.37 13.84
N SER A 9 -18.72 -17.75 12.62
CA SER A 9 -17.62 -17.07 11.92
C SER A 9 -17.93 -15.61 11.61
N LYS A 10 -19.19 -15.28 11.31
CA LYS A 10 -19.58 -13.89 11.05
C LYS A 10 -19.53 -13.03 12.31
N ILE A 11 -19.97 -13.57 13.44
CA ILE A 11 -19.88 -12.92 14.75
C ILE A 11 -18.41 -12.65 15.12
N GLN A 12 -17.54 -13.66 15.00
CA GLN A 12 -16.10 -13.49 15.26
C GLN A 12 -15.44 -12.44 14.35
N GLN A 13 -15.86 -12.37 13.08
CA GLN A 13 -15.36 -11.36 12.13
C GLN A 13 -15.81 -9.94 12.52
N LEU A 14 -17.06 -9.78 12.97
CA LEU A 14 -17.61 -8.49 13.41
C LEU A 14 -17.02 -8.03 14.74
N GLU A 15 -16.82 -8.93 15.70
CA GLU A 15 -16.13 -8.65 16.96
C GLU A 15 -14.68 -8.20 16.72
N SER A 16 -13.97 -8.88 15.82
CA SER A 16 -12.61 -8.49 15.43
C SER A 16 -12.55 -7.11 14.76
N ALA A 17 -13.57 -6.75 13.98
CA ALA A 17 -13.67 -5.44 13.36
C ALA A 17 -14.00 -4.34 14.39
N LEU A 18 -14.88 -4.63 15.35
CA LEU A 18 -15.26 -3.71 16.41
C LEU A 18 -14.10 -3.45 17.38
N MET A 19 -13.26 -4.45 17.67
CA MET A 19 -12.03 -4.27 18.46
C MET A 19 -11.02 -3.36 17.75
N ARG A 20 -10.85 -3.50 16.43
CA ARG A 20 -9.97 -2.59 15.65
C ARG A 20 -10.52 -1.15 15.62
N GLN A 21 -11.83 -0.99 15.49
CA GLN A 21 -12.46 0.33 15.47
C GLN A 21 -12.42 1.00 16.85
N ASN A 22 -12.64 0.25 17.93
CA ASN A 22 -12.52 0.77 19.29
C ASN A 22 -11.07 1.14 19.65
N PHE A 23 -10.08 0.37 19.19
CA PHE A 23 -8.67 0.74 19.35
C PHE A 23 -8.34 2.05 18.62
N SER A 24 -8.80 2.19 17.37
CA SER A 24 -8.67 3.44 16.59
C SER A 24 -9.40 4.62 17.24
N ASN A 25 -10.57 4.41 17.83
CA ASN A 25 -11.32 5.46 18.52
C ASN A 25 -10.70 5.85 19.88
N ALA A 26 -10.11 4.90 20.60
CA ALA A 26 -9.38 5.17 21.85
C ALA A 26 -8.11 6.01 21.59
N CYS A 27 -7.39 5.74 20.50
CA CYS A 27 -6.28 6.59 20.06
C CYS A 27 -6.73 8.02 19.71
N ARG A 28 -7.93 8.19 19.13
CA ARG A 28 -8.50 9.51 18.82
C ARG A 28 -8.94 10.29 20.06
N HIS A 29 -9.45 9.61 21.10
CA HIS A 29 -9.88 10.28 22.34
C HIS A 29 -8.71 10.61 23.27
N GLY A 30 -7.66 9.77 23.32
CA GLY A 30 -6.45 10.08 24.09
C GLY A 30 -5.72 11.34 23.61
N LEU A 31 -5.78 11.63 22.30
CA LEU A 31 -5.24 12.86 21.72
C LEU A 31 -6.09 14.10 22.05
N HIS A 32 -7.39 13.95 22.28
CA HIS A 32 -8.29 15.09 22.55
C HIS A 32 -8.26 15.53 24.02
N ASP A 33 -8.12 14.58 24.96
CA ASP A 33 -8.02 14.89 26.41
C ASP A 33 -6.67 15.56 26.76
N GLN A 34 -5.61 15.26 26.02
CA GLN A 34 -4.29 15.86 26.27
C GLN A 34 -4.22 17.33 25.80
N LEU A 35 -4.99 17.69 24.75
CA LEU A 35 -5.11 19.07 24.27
C LEU A 35 -6.01 19.95 25.15
N ALA A 36 -6.89 19.37 25.97
CA ALA A 36 -7.77 20.13 26.85
C ALA A 36 -7.06 20.71 28.08
N MET A 37 -5.96 20.08 28.54
CA MET A 37 -5.19 20.58 29.70
C MET A 37 -4.13 21.63 29.33
N ASP A 38 -3.74 21.71 28.05
CA ASP A 38 -2.75 22.70 27.58
C ASP A 38 -3.36 24.07 27.23
N GLN A 39 -4.69 24.15 27.12
CA GLN A 39 -5.38 25.38 26.72
C GLN A 39 -5.63 26.35 27.89
N ASP A 40 -5.63 25.88 29.14
CA ASP A 40 -5.84 26.71 30.35
C ASP A 40 -4.55 27.39 30.86
N ILE A 41 -3.37 27.00 30.38
CA ILE A 41 -2.08 27.59 30.79
C ILE A 41 -1.67 28.76 29.86
N PHE A 42 -2.24 28.86 28.65
CA PHE A 42 -1.71 29.71 27.58
C PHE A 42 -2.21 31.17 27.57
N LEU A 43 -3.15 31.56 28.44
CA LEU A 43 -3.73 32.91 28.41
C LEU A 43 -3.02 33.95 29.29
N ASN A 44 -1.98 33.59 30.05
CA ASN A 44 -1.42 34.49 31.08
C ASN A 44 -0.05 35.11 30.79
N GLU A 45 0.60 34.85 29.65
CA GLU A 45 1.96 35.36 29.45
C GLU A 45 2.23 35.79 28.00
N LEU A 46 1.60 36.90 27.59
CA LEU A 46 1.97 37.64 26.39
C LEU A 46 3.28 38.40 26.63
N GLY A 47 4.40 37.75 26.35
CA GLY A 47 5.70 38.37 26.31
C GLY A 47 6.75 37.44 25.71
N SER A 48 7.32 37.86 24.58
CA SER A 48 8.45 37.23 23.87
C SER A 48 8.05 36.20 22.82
N GLY A 49 8.46 36.49 21.58
CA GLY A 49 8.13 35.70 20.41
C GLY A 49 9.06 34.50 20.16
N CYS A 50 8.86 33.97 18.96
CA CYS A 50 9.53 32.89 18.23
C CYS A 50 8.73 31.58 18.08
N GLU A 51 8.53 31.27 16.80
CA GLU A 51 8.47 29.95 16.18
C GLU A 51 7.20 29.10 16.33
N VAL A 52 6.30 29.31 15.36
CA VAL A 52 5.35 28.29 14.91
C VAL A 52 6.13 27.27 14.07
N GLU A 53 6.59 26.22 14.73
CA GLU A 53 7.11 25.00 14.10
C GLU A 53 6.25 23.83 14.59
N THR A 54 4.96 23.83 14.27
CA THR A 54 4.01 22.78 14.72
C THR A 54 3.23 22.12 13.58
N THR A 55 3.46 22.53 12.33
CA THR A 55 2.78 21.95 11.14
C THR A 55 3.60 20.90 10.38
N ASP A 56 4.91 20.78 10.62
CA ASP A 56 5.75 19.75 9.95
C ASP A 56 5.60 18.37 10.59
N ALA A 57 5.49 18.31 11.93
CA ALA A 57 5.41 17.05 12.68
C ALA A 57 4.19 16.18 12.34
N SER A 58 3.05 16.79 11.96
CA SER A 58 1.84 16.03 11.64
C SER A 58 1.89 15.35 10.27
N ASN A 59 2.64 15.90 9.31
CA ASN A 59 2.77 15.30 7.98
C ASN A 59 3.86 14.22 7.97
N GLU A 60 4.96 14.42 8.71
CA GLU A 60 6.06 13.46 8.81
C GLU A 60 5.60 12.11 9.39
N VAL A 61 4.74 12.13 10.42
CA VAL A 61 4.21 10.91 11.05
C VAL A 61 3.33 10.09 10.10
N ASP A 62 2.55 10.74 9.23
CA ASP A 62 1.68 10.09 8.24
C ASP A 62 2.49 9.49 7.06
N GLU A 63 3.65 10.06 6.74
CA GLU A 63 4.61 9.52 5.76
C GLU A 63 5.36 8.30 6.31
N GLU A 64 5.86 8.39 7.55
CA GLU A 64 6.55 7.29 8.22
C GLU A 64 5.64 6.07 8.42
N GLU A 65 4.34 6.30 8.66
CA GLU A 65 3.36 5.23 8.75
C GLU A 65 3.17 4.51 7.42
N LYS A 66 3.03 5.24 6.30
CA LYS A 66 2.94 4.66 4.95
C LYS A 66 4.22 3.95 4.53
N GLU A 67 5.39 4.44 4.93
CA GLU A 67 6.67 3.78 4.68
C GLU A 67 6.79 2.47 5.48
N ARG A 68 6.33 2.46 6.74
CA ARG A 68 6.22 1.23 7.56
C ARG A 68 5.24 0.22 6.96
N GLU A 69 4.08 0.67 6.48
CA GLU A 69 3.10 -0.19 5.82
C GLU A 69 3.67 -0.83 4.53
N HIS A 70 4.39 -0.05 3.71
CA HIS A 70 5.06 -0.57 2.53
C HIS A 70 6.14 -1.61 2.89
N SER A 71 6.97 -1.33 3.90
CA SER A 71 7.97 -2.28 4.39
C SER A 71 7.32 -3.58 4.88
N PHE A 72 6.21 -3.47 5.61
CA PHE A 72 5.46 -4.62 6.10
C PHE A 72 4.88 -5.46 4.96
N MET A 73 4.28 -4.81 3.95
CA MET A 73 3.75 -5.53 2.77
C MET A 73 4.88 -6.19 1.96
N GLN A 74 6.00 -5.51 1.78
CA GLN A 74 7.17 -6.05 1.09
C GLN A 74 7.70 -7.30 1.81
N ASP A 75 7.88 -7.23 3.13
CA ASP A 75 8.30 -8.37 3.96
C ASP A 75 7.31 -9.54 3.87
N GLN A 76 6.01 -9.26 3.77
CA GLN A 76 5.00 -10.29 3.59
C GLN A 76 5.15 -10.99 2.23
N LEU A 77 5.29 -10.23 1.14
CA LEU A 77 5.47 -10.78 -0.19
C LEU A 77 6.78 -11.58 -0.31
N ASP A 78 7.85 -11.12 0.35
CA ASP A 78 9.12 -11.84 0.40
C ASP A 78 9.01 -13.15 1.17
N LYS A 79 8.26 -13.18 2.28
CA LYS A 79 7.96 -14.43 3.01
C LYS A 79 7.17 -15.41 2.15
N GLU A 80 6.14 -14.95 1.45
CA GLU A 80 5.35 -15.78 0.53
C GLU A 80 6.22 -16.34 -0.61
N LEU A 81 7.13 -15.52 -1.16
CA LEU A 81 8.07 -15.96 -2.19
C LEU A 81 9.03 -17.05 -1.68
N GLN A 82 9.57 -16.88 -0.46
CA GLN A 82 10.42 -17.89 0.18
C GLN A 82 9.67 -19.19 0.46
N GLU A 83 8.40 -19.11 0.85
CA GLU A 83 7.57 -20.30 1.06
C GLU A 83 7.31 -21.05 -0.25
N LEU A 84 6.97 -20.32 -1.32
CA LEU A 84 6.83 -20.90 -2.66
C LEU A 84 8.13 -21.57 -3.12
N ASP A 85 9.28 -20.98 -2.85
CA ASP A 85 10.59 -21.56 -3.19
C ASP A 85 10.90 -22.84 -2.40
N LYS A 86 10.63 -22.87 -1.09
CA LYS A 86 10.77 -24.09 -0.29
C LYS A 86 9.85 -25.19 -0.80
N ARG A 87 8.59 -24.85 -1.12
CA ARG A 87 7.61 -25.81 -1.64
C ARG A 87 7.99 -26.32 -3.03
N LEU A 88 8.52 -25.45 -3.88
CA LEU A 88 9.04 -25.82 -5.19
C LEU A 88 10.22 -26.78 -5.07
N GLN A 89 11.21 -26.46 -4.22
CA GLN A 89 12.36 -27.33 -3.97
C GLN A 89 11.94 -28.72 -3.46
N GLN A 90 11.01 -28.77 -2.50
CA GLN A 90 10.47 -30.02 -2.00
C GLN A 90 9.80 -30.84 -3.12
N LYS A 91 8.96 -30.22 -3.95
CA LYS A 91 8.26 -30.89 -5.05
C LYS A 91 9.20 -31.34 -6.17
N GLU A 92 10.23 -30.56 -6.48
CA GLU A 92 11.28 -30.95 -7.43
C GLU A 92 12.13 -32.12 -6.90
N ALA A 93 12.40 -32.17 -5.59
CA ALA A 93 13.08 -33.29 -4.96
C ALA A 93 12.23 -34.57 -4.96
N GLU A 94 10.94 -34.47 -4.63
CA GLU A 94 9.98 -35.58 -4.75
C GLU A 94 9.92 -36.10 -6.19
N MET A 95 9.81 -35.21 -7.18
CA MET A 95 9.78 -35.58 -8.60
C MET A 95 11.07 -36.28 -9.06
N LYS A 96 12.24 -35.84 -8.58
CA LYS A 96 13.52 -36.53 -8.84
C LYS A 96 13.58 -37.94 -8.26
N GLN A 97 12.85 -38.25 -7.18
CA GLN A 97 12.75 -39.64 -6.70
C GLN A 97 11.90 -40.49 -7.64
N PHE A 98 10.82 -39.94 -8.20
CA PHE A 98 9.96 -40.65 -9.16
C PHE A 98 10.59 -40.78 -10.56
N ALA A 99 11.46 -39.85 -10.97
CA ALA A 99 12.14 -39.89 -12.27
C ALA A 99 13.31 -40.89 -12.33
N LYS A 100 13.87 -41.30 -11.18
CA LYS A 100 14.98 -42.28 -11.13
C LYS A 100 14.54 -43.72 -11.42
N SER A 101 13.25 -44.02 -11.32
CA SER A 101 12.69 -45.31 -11.74
C SER A 101 12.18 -45.17 -13.18
N ASP A 102 12.99 -45.62 -14.14
CA ASP A 102 12.67 -45.62 -15.57
C ASP A 102 11.40 -46.45 -15.84
N THR A 103 10.26 -45.79 -15.71
CA THR A 103 8.96 -46.44 -15.51
C THR A 103 8.33 -46.84 -16.84
N SER A 104 8.73 -46.18 -17.93
CA SER A 104 8.20 -46.45 -19.28
C SER A 104 8.74 -47.76 -19.87
N VAL A 105 10.06 -47.94 -19.85
CA VAL A 105 10.75 -49.15 -20.34
C VAL A 105 10.29 -50.38 -19.55
N LEU A 106 10.18 -50.23 -18.23
CA LEU A 106 9.76 -51.30 -17.34
C LEU A 106 8.27 -51.68 -17.54
N LYS A 107 7.38 -50.71 -17.80
CA LYS A 107 5.97 -50.99 -18.13
C LYS A 107 5.83 -51.80 -19.42
N GLN A 108 6.52 -51.38 -20.48
CA GLN A 108 6.46 -52.05 -21.77
C GLN A 108 7.03 -53.48 -21.71
N HIS A 109 8.08 -53.68 -20.91
CA HIS A 109 8.64 -55.00 -20.62
C HIS A 109 7.63 -55.93 -19.92
N TYR A 110 6.93 -55.43 -18.88
CA TYR A 110 5.94 -56.24 -18.17
C TYR A 110 4.65 -56.49 -18.96
N GLU A 111 4.20 -55.53 -19.78
CA GLU A 111 3.07 -55.74 -20.70
C GLU A 111 3.37 -56.84 -21.71
N LYS A 112 4.56 -56.82 -22.34
CA LYS A 112 4.99 -57.88 -23.26
C LYS A 112 5.11 -59.24 -22.57
N LYS A 113 5.69 -59.27 -21.38
CA LYS A 113 5.83 -60.52 -20.62
C LYS A 113 4.47 -61.11 -20.23
N LEU A 114 3.48 -60.27 -19.94
CA LEU A 114 2.12 -60.69 -19.62
C LEU A 114 1.43 -61.33 -20.83
N THR A 115 1.57 -60.73 -22.01
CA THR A 115 1.02 -61.31 -23.25
C THR A 115 1.66 -62.64 -23.61
N ASP A 116 2.98 -62.78 -23.42
CA ASP A 116 3.70 -64.03 -23.69
C ASP A 116 3.21 -65.15 -22.77
N LEU A 117 3.07 -64.87 -21.47
CA LEU A 117 2.55 -65.84 -20.48
C LEU A 117 1.09 -66.22 -20.74
N GLU A 118 0.26 -65.29 -21.21
CA GLU A 118 -1.13 -65.60 -21.60
C GLU A 118 -1.21 -66.53 -22.80
N GLN A 119 -0.33 -66.35 -23.78
CA GLN A 119 -0.25 -67.22 -24.96
C GLN A 119 0.25 -68.61 -24.58
N GLU A 120 1.29 -68.70 -23.74
CA GLU A 120 1.82 -69.97 -23.24
C GLU A 120 0.76 -70.74 -22.43
N LYS A 121 0.02 -70.05 -21.55
CA LYS A 121 -1.10 -70.63 -20.81
C LYS A 121 -2.18 -71.19 -21.75
N LYS A 122 -2.54 -70.46 -22.82
CA LYS A 122 -3.49 -70.96 -23.83
C LYS A 122 -2.96 -72.19 -24.57
N ALA A 123 -1.68 -72.21 -24.91
CA ALA A 123 -1.05 -73.35 -25.57
C ALA A 123 -1.07 -74.60 -24.68
N LEU A 124 -0.69 -74.45 -23.40
CA LEU A 124 -0.74 -75.54 -22.42
C LEU A 124 -2.16 -76.03 -22.15
N GLN A 125 -3.15 -75.14 -22.11
CA GLN A 125 -4.56 -75.54 -21.98
C GLN A 125 -5.03 -76.40 -23.16
N LYS A 126 -4.61 -76.04 -24.38
CA LYS A 126 -4.91 -76.83 -25.58
C LYS A 126 -4.23 -78.21 -25.55
N GLU A 127 -2.99 -78.27 -25.07
CA GLU A 127 -2.27 -79.53 -24.86
C GLU A 127 -2.99 -80.43 -23.84
N ILE A 128 -3.49 -79.86 -22.74
CA ILE A 128 -4.29 -80.58 -21.73
C ILE A 128 -5.57 -81.16 -22.34
N GLU A 129 -6.30 -80.40 -23.16
CA GLU A 129 -7.49 -80.90 -23.86
C GLU A 129 -7.15 -82.05 -24.80
N ASN A 130 -6.08 -81.92 -25.59
CA ASN A 130 -5.64 -82.97 -26.51
C ASN A 130 -5.28 -84.27 -25.77
N LEU A 131 -4.57 -84.16 -24.64
CA LEU A 131 -4.19 -85.31 -23.81
C LEU A 131 -5.41 -85.95 -23.13
N ARG A 132 -6.39 -85.15 -22.68
CA ARG A 132 -7.67 -85.66 -22.15
C ARG A 132 -8.47 -86.42 -23.21
N HIS A 133 -8.48 -85.95 -24.46
CA HIS A 133 -9.08 -86.68 -25.57
C HIS A 133 -8.34 -88.00 -25.86
N ALA A 134 -7.02 -87.99 -25.86
CA ALA A 134 -6.22 -89.20 -26.05
C ALA A 134 -6.46 -90.24 -24.94
N LEU A 135 -6.57 -89.81 -23.67
CA LEU A 135 -6.92 -90.67 -22.53
C LEU A 135 -8.29 -91.32 -22.68
N THR A 136 -9.27 -90.57 -23.19
CA THR A 136 -10.62 -91.07 -23.43
C THR A 136 -10.61 -92.14 -24.52
N ASN A 137 -9.76 -91.99 -25.54
CA ASN A 137 -9.56 -92.98 -26.59
C ASN A 137 -8.83 -94.24 -26.10
N ILE A 138 -7.80 -94.11 -25.25
CA ILE A 138 -7.00 -95.25 -24.74
C ILE A 138 -7.77 -96.09 -23.70
N SER A 139 -8.75 -95.50 -23.00
CA SER A 139 -9.65 -96.18 -22.06
C SER A 139 -10.46 -97.36 -22.65
N SER A 140 -10.34 -97.64 -23.95
CA SER A 140 -11.07 -98.69 -24.68
C SER A 140 -10.30 -100.02 -24.84
N SER A 141 -9.05 -100.16 -24.36
CA SER A 141 -8.27 -101.41 -24.41
C SER A 141 -7.74 -101.85 -23.04
N MET A 142 -7.99 -103.11 -22.66
CA MET A 142 -7.69 -103.70 -21.34
C MET A 142 -6.32 -104.43 -21.36
N ASP A 143 -5.33 -103.96 -20.60
CA ASP A 143 -4.09 -104.69 -20.19
C ASP A 143 -3.31 -103.88 -19.11
N ASP A 144 -2.49 -104.51 -18.26
CA ASP A 144 -1.81 -103.92 -17.09
C ASP A 144 -0.85 -102.76 -17.46
N ASN A 145 -0.36 -102.74 -18.70
CA ASN A 145 0.36 -101.62 -19.29
C ASN A 145 -0.50 -100.36 -19.43
N ALA A 146 -1.81 -100.49 -19.67
CA ALA A 146 -2.74 -99.37 -19.76
C ALA A 146 -2.89 -98.64 -18.41
N GLN A 147 -2.74 -99.37 -17.29
CA GLN A 147 -2.83 -98.80 -15.96
C GLN A 147 -1.59 -97.96 -15.60
N LYS A 148 -0.38 -98.44 -15.92
CA LYS A 148 0.87 -97.65 -15.81
C LYS A 148 0.89 -96.40 -16.69
N VAL A 149 0.34 -96.52 -17.90
CA VAL A 149 0.21 -95.39 -18.83
C VAL A 149 -0.78 -94.36 -18.28
N LYS A 150 -1.92 -94.80 -17.75
CA LYS A 150 -2.92 -93.95 -17.10
C LYS A 150 -2.34 -93.19 -15.89
N GLU A 151 -1.56 -93.86 -15.04
CA GLU A 151 -0.87 -93.25 -13.91
C GLU A 151 0.11 -92.15 -14.36
N ASN A 152 0.93 -92.42 -15.37
CA ASN A 152 1.85 -91.43 -15.95
C ASN A 152 1.12 -90.21 -16.52
N TYR A 153 -0.01 -90.43 -17.21
CA TYR A 153 -0.83 -89.33 -17.72
C TYR A 153 -1.48 -88.52 -16.59
N LEU A 154 -1.94 -89.15 -15.52
CA LEU A 154 -2.48 -88.47 -14.34
C LEU A 154 -1.41 -87.61 -13.65
N GLN A 155 -0.18 -88.14 -13.49
CA GLN A 155 0.93 -87.36 -12.95
C GLN A 155 1.28 -86.16 -13.84
N LYS A 156 1.29 -86.36 -15.17
CA LYS A 156 1.54 -85.27 -16.12
C LYS A 156 0.41 -84.23 -16.11
N LEU A 157 -0.84 -84.67 -15.99
CA LEU A 157 -1.99 -83.78 -15.85
C LEU A 157 -1.90 -82.94 -14.57
N ASN A 158 -1.61 -83.56 -13.42
CA ASN A 158 -1.44 -82.86 -12.15
C ASN A 158 -0.27 -81.85 -12.20
N ALA A 159 0.84 -82.21 -12.85
CA ALA A 159 1.96 -81.30 -13.04
C ALA A 159 1.59 -80.08 -13.90
N LEU A 160 0.83 -80.31 -14.98
CA LEU A 160 0.33 -79.23 -15.85
C LEU A 160 -0.71 -78.36 -15.14
N GLU A 161 -1.61 -78.94 -14.36
CA GLU A 161 -2.59 -78.19 -13.56
C GLU A 161 -1.89 -77.31 -12.50
N SER A 162 -0.82 -77.81 -11.87
CA SER A 162 0.03 -77.03 -10.98
C SER A 162 0.73 -75.87 -11.70
N GLN A 163 1.31 -76.11 -12.88
CA GLN A 163 1.89 -75.04 -13.70
C GLN A 163 0.87 -73.98 -14.11
N VAL A 164 -0.34 -74.37 -14.50
CA VAL A 164 -1.42 -73.42 -14.83
C VAL A 164 -1.79 -72.58 -13.61
N HIS A 165 -1.82 -73.17 -12.42
CA HIS A 165 -2.09 -72.44 -11.18
C HIS A 165 -0.97 -71.43 -10.86
N GLU A 166 0.30 -71.83 -10.99
CA GLU A 166 1.43 -70.91 -10.81
C GLU A 166 1.42 -69.77 -11.84
N LEU A 167 1.13 -70.06 -13.10
CA LEU A 167 1.02 -69.06 -14.17
C LEU A 167 -0.11 -68.07 -13.89
N LYS A 168 -1.27 -68.54 -13.39
CA LYS A 168 -2.37 -67.65 -12.95
C LYS A 168 -1.92 -66.73 -11.80
N LYS A 169 -1.21 -67.25 -10.80
CA LYS A 169 -0.68 -66.45 -9.69
C LYS A 169 0.32 -65.39 -10.17
N LYS A 170 1.20 -65.74 -11.11
CA LYS A 170 2.13 -64.79 -11.76
C LYS A 170 1.39 -63.72 -12.56
N GLN A 171 0.35 -64.11 -13.31
CA GLN A 171 -0.49 -63.19 -14.08
C GLN A 171 -1.19 -62.17 -13.16
N GLU A 172 -1.76 -62.62 -12.04
CA GLU A 172 -2.40 -61.74 -11.05
C GLU A 172 -1.39 -60.76 -10.41
N ALA A 173 -0.21 -61.25 -10.03
CA ALA A 173 0.85 -60.41 -9.48
C ALA A 173 1.31 -59.32 -10.47
N GLN A 174 1.46 -59.67 -11.76
CA GLN A 174 1.78 -58.69 -12.81
C GLN A 174 0.66 -57.67 -13.01
N GLN A 175 -0.61 -58.10 -12.97
CA GLN A 175 -1.75 -57.18 -13.07
C GLN A 175 -1.79 -56.19 -11.89
N GLN A 176 -1.47 -56.65 -10.68
CA GLN A 176 -1.35 -55.79 -9.50
C GLN A 176 -0.20 -54.78 -9.65
N LEU A 177 0.97 -55.24 -10.12
CA LEU A 177 2.12 -54.37 -10.37
C LEU A 177 1.79 -53.28 -11.41
N LEU A 178 1.08 -53.62 -12.49
CA LEU A 178 0.67 -52.66 -13.51
C LEU A 178 -0.26 -51.58 -12.92
N ARG A 179 -1.22 -51.98 -12.07
CA ARG A 179 -2.10 -51.03 -11.37
C ARG A 179 -1.32 -50.11 -10.42
N GLN A 180 -0.34 -50.65 -9.68
CA GLN A 180 0.51 -49.83 -8.81
C GLN A 180 1.34 -48.82 -9.62
N LYS A 181 1.88 -49.26 -10.76
CA LYS A 181 2.63 -48.42 -11.68
C LYS A 181 1.78 -47.28 -12.26
N GLN A 182 0.56 -47.59 -12.70
CA GLN A 182 -0.38 -46.57 -13.17
C GLN A 182 -0.69 -45.51 -12.10
N ARG A 183 -0.92 -45.93 -10.85
CA ARG A 183 -1.13 -44.98 -9.73
C ARG A 183 0.09 -44.08 -9.49
N SER A 184 1.30 -44.63 -9.62
CA SER A 184 2.55 -43.85 -9.51
C SER A 184 2.69 -42.85 -10.66
N ASP A 185 2.39 -43.25 -11.90
CA ASP A 185 2.44 -42.35 -13.07
C ASP A 185 1.43 -41.19 -12.91
N GLU A 186 0.22 -41.48 -12.45
CA GLU A 186 -0.81 -40.46 -12.17
C GLU A 186 -0.37 -39.50 -11.05
N ALA A 187 0.29 -40.00 -10.01
CA ALA A 187 0.85 -39.16 -8.95
C ALA A 187 1.98 -38.26 -9.49
N ALA A 188 2.89 -38.80 -10.30
CA ALA A 188 3.96 -38.02 -10.94
C ALA A 188 3.39 -36.93 -11.85
N LYS A 189 2.33 -37.22 -12.61
CA LYS A 189 1.64 -36.22 -13.44
C LYS A 189 1.04 -35.09 -12.61
N ARG A 190 0.36 -35.40 -11.51
CA ARG A 190 -0.18 -34.38 -10.58
C ARG A 190 0.93 -33.51 -9.98
N LEU A 191 2.07 -34.12 -9.59
CA LEU A 191 3.24 -33.40 -9.10
C LEU A 191 3.82 -32.44 -10.16
N GLN A 192 3.89 -32.87 -11.42
CA GLN A 192 4.33 -32.03 -12.53
C GLN A 192 3.41 -30.81 -12.73
N GLU A 193 2.09 -31.02 -12.68
CA GLU A 193 1.08 -29.95 -12.79
C GLU A 193 1.18 -28.97 -11.61
N ASP A 194 1.37 -29.48 -10.38
CA ASP A 194 1.61 -28.66 -9.19
C ASP A 194 2.87 -27.80 -9.32
N ILE A 195 3.97 -28.37 -9.81
CA ILE A 195 5.23 -27.64 -10.05
C ILE A 195 5.01 -26.53 -11.07
N GLN A 196 4.32 -26.80 -12.17
CA GLN A 196 4.00 -25.77 -13.17
C GLN A 196 3.14 -24.66 -12.60
N ARG A 197 2.12 -25.00 -11.80
CA ARG A 197 1.28 -24.01 -11.11
C ARG A 197 2.11 -23.13 -10.16
N ILE A 198 2.96 -23.74 -9.33
CA ILE A 198 3.82 -23.01 -8.38
C ILE A 198 4.79 -22.09 -9.13
N LYS A 199 5.38 -22.54 -10.26
CA LYS A 199 6.24 -21.70 -11.11
C LYS A 199 5.48 -20.50 -11.66
N SER A 200 4.27 -20.69 -12.15
CA SER A 200 3.41 -19.59 -12.62
C SER A 200 3.09 -18.60 -11.49
N GLN A 201 2.71 -19.11 -10.32
CA GLN A 201 2.41 -18.28 -9.14
C GLN A 201 3.64 -17.49 -8.68
N LYS A 202 4.83 -18.11 -8.67
CA LYS A 202 6.09 -17.44 -8.35
C LYS A 202 6.36 -16.27 -9.29
N VAL A 203 6.25 -16.47 -10.61
CA VAL A 203 6.48 -15.41 -11.60
C VAL A 203 5.47 -14.27 -11.44
N GLN A 204 4.18 -14.59 -11.22
CA GLN A 204 3.16 -13.58 -10.96
C GLN A 204 3.45 -12.77 -9.69
N LEU A 205 3.87 -13.43 -8.61
CA LEU A 205 4.23 -12.76 -7.36
C LEU A 205 5.45 -11.86 -7.53
N GLN A 206 6.49 -12.33 -8.24
CA GLN A 206 7.67 -11.52 -8.57
C GLN A 206 7.31 -10.28 -9.40
N GLN A 207 6.40 -10.42 -10.36
CA GLN A 207 5.91 -9.30 -11.15
C GLN A 207 5.13 -8.30 -10.27
N LYS A 208 4.31 -8.80 -9.34
CA LYS A 208 3.55 -7.97 -8.40
C LYS A 208 4.48 -7.18 -7.46
N ILE A 209 5.48 -7.84 -6.85
CA ILE A 209 6.50 -7.18 -6.02
C ILE A 209 7.19 -6.06 -6.81
N LYS A 210 7.58 -6.33 -8.05
CA LYS A 210 8.22 -5.33 -8.91
C LYS A 210 7.30 -4.13 -9.19
N GLN A 211 6.03 -4.38 -9.51
CA GLN A 211 5.05 -3.33 -9.78
C GLN A 211 4.77 -2.47 -8.54
N GLU A 212 4.58 -3.09 -7.38
CA GLU A 212 4.33 -2.36 -6.12
C GLU A 212 5.55 -1.52 -5.70
N SER A 213 6.77 -2.06 -5.86
CA SER A 213 8.01 -1.30 -5.62
C SER A 213 8.15 -0.09 -6.55
N GLU A 214 7.83 -0.25 -7.84
CA GLU A 214 7.85 0.85 -8.82
C GLU A 214 6.78 1.91 -8.50
N GLN A 215 5.59 1.48 -8.09
CA GLN A 215 4.50 2.38 -7.65
C GLN A 215 4.91 3.18 -6.41
N PHE A 216 5.47 2.53 -5.40
CA PHE A 216 5.93 3.20 -4.19
C PHE A 216 7.05 4.20 -4.48
N ARG A 217 8.01 3.83 -5.34
CA ARG A 217 9.06 4.76 -5.77
C ARG A 217 8.50 5.98 -6.49
N SER A 218 7.51 5.79 -7.35
CA SER A 218 6.83 6.90 -8.05
C SER A 218 6.07 7.79 -7.08
N TRP A 219 5.36 7.20 -6.13
CA TRP A 219 4.62 7.92 -5.10
C TRP A 219 5.55 8.76 -4.22
N LYS A 220 6.64 8.17 -3.71
CA LYS A 220 7.66 8.87 -2.90
C LYS A 220 8.25 10.07 -3.64
N ALA A 221 8.58 9.90 -4.93
CA ALA A 221 9.09 10.99 -5.76
C ALA A 221 8.05 12.09 -6.04
N ALA A 222 6.77 11.74 -6.19
CA ALA A 222 5.70 12.73 -6.34
C ALA A 222 5.49 13.53 -5.05
N ARG A 223 5.53 12.84 -3.90
CA ARG A 223 5.40 13.46 -2.59
C ARG A 223 6.55 14.39 -2.25
N GLU A 224 7.79 13.97 -2.52
CA GLU A 224 8.97 14.83 -2.33
C GLU A 224 8.89 16.12 -3.18
N LYS A 225 8.40 16.01 -4.42
CA LYS A 225 8.16 17.18 -5.28
C LYS A 225 7.10 18.12 -4.70
N GLU A 226 6.02 17.59 -4.16
CA GLU A 226 4.98 18.38 -3.49
C GLU A 226 5.54 19.13 -2.28
N VAL A 227 6.31 18.46 -1.43
CA VAL A 227 6.98 19.08 -0.28
C VAL A 227 7.89 20.23 -0.72
N LEU A 228 8.71 20.03 -1.76
CA LEU A 228 9.57 21.08 -2.29
C LEU A 228 8.77 22.27 -2.86
N GLN A 229 7.62 22.00 -3.51
CA GLN A 229 6.74 23.05 -4.01
C GLN A 229 6.12 23.85 -2.86
N LEU A 230 5.58 23.19 -1.84
CA LEU A 230 5.00 23.84 -0.66
C LEU A 230 6.05 24.67 0.08
N LYS A 231 7.29 24.17 0.24
CA LYS A 231 8.41 24.94 0.82
C LYS A 231 8.75 26.18 -0.02
N LYS A 232 8.67 26.09 -1.35
CA LYS A 232 8.88 27.24 -2.24
C LYS A 232 7.75 28.28 -2.12
N GLU A 233 6.50 27.83 -2.07
CA GLU A 233 5.33 28.70 -1.90
C GLU A 233 5.30 29.35 -0.51
N GLY A 234 5.67 28.60 0.55
CA GLY A 234 5.80 29.13 1.92
C GLY A 234 6.76 30.33 1.99
N ARG A 235 7.98 30.18 1.44
CA ARG A 235 8.95 31.29 1.37
C ARG A 235 8.44 32.49 0.59
N ARG A 236 7.67 32.26 -0.49
CA ARG A 236 7.06 33.35 -1.27
C ARG A 236 5.99 34.07 -0.46
N ASN A 237 5.13 33.33 0.22
CA ASN A 237 4.06 33.87 1.05
C ASN A 237 4.62 34.66 2.24
N GLU A 238 5.68 34.18 2.89
CA GLU A 238 6.40 34.90 3.95
C GLU A 238 6.97 36.22 3.45
N TYR A 239 7.62 36.22 2.28
CA TYR A 239 8.14 37.43 1.67
C TYR A 239 7.03 38.45 1.38
N GLU A 240 5.92 38.00 0.79
CA GLU A 240 4.76 38.84 0.50
C GLU A 240 4.13 39.40 1.79
N MET A 241 4.03 38.58 2.84
CA MET A 241 3.56 38.99 4.17
C MET A 241 4.44 40.09 4.76
N HIS A 242 5.77 39.89 4.82
CA HIS A 242 6.70 40.90 5.33
C HIS A 242 6.64 42.21 4.55
N LYS A 243 6.52 42.13 3.22
CA LYS A 243 6.35 43.30 2.36
C LYS A 243 5.09 44.09 2.71
N LEU A 244 3.95 43.40 2.90
CA LEU A 244 2.70 44.03 3.29
C LEU A 244 2.76 44.63 4.70
N LEU A 245 3.37 43.94 5.66
CA LEU A 245 3.56 44.43 7.02
C LEU A 245 4.39 45.72 7.04
N ALA A 246 5.51 45.76 6.32
CA ALA A 246 6.35 46.95 6.23
C ALA A 246 5.60 48.14 5.59
N LEU A 247 4.82 47.87 4.54
CA LEU A 247 3.98 48.89 3.90
C LEU A 247 2.90 49.42 4.85
N ASN A 248 2.24 48.53 5.59
CA ASN A 248 1.23 48.89 6.58
C ASN A 248 1.83 49.71 7.72
N GLN A 249 2.99 49.32 8.24
CA GLN A 249 3.70 50.08 9.27
C GLN A 249 4.07 51.48 8.77
N ARG A 250 4.56 51.60 7.53
CA ARG A 250 4.85 52.90 6.92
C ARG A 250 3.58 53.76 6.79
N GLN A 251 2.47 53.17 6.35
CA GLN A 251 1.19 53.88 6.27
C GLN A 251 0.71 54.36 7.65
N LYS A 252 0.80 53.51 8.68
CA LYS A 252 0.47 53.88 10.08
C LYS A 252 1.31 55.06 10.56
N MET A 253 2.63 55.04 10.33
CA MET A 253 3.52 56.15 10.69
C MET A 253 3.15 57.47 9.99
N VAL A 254 2.80 57.42 8.70
CA VAL A 254 2.36 58.60 7.94
C VAL A 254 1.04 59.15 8.48
N LEU A 255 0.07 58.28 8.74
CA LEU A 255 -1.23 58.68 9.30
C LEU A 255 -1.09 59.29 10.68
N GLN A 256 -0.25 58.72 11.54
CA GLN A 256 0.04 59.27 12.86
C GLN A 256 0.64 60.67 12.76
N ARG A 257 1.69 60.87 11.95
CA ARG A 257 2.31 62.19 11.73
C ARG A 257 1.30 63.23 11.22
N LYS A 258 0.50 62.87 10.22
CA LYS A 258 -0.55 63.77 9.70
C LYS A 258 -1.59 64.12 10.77
N THR A 259 -1.92 63.18 11.64
CA THR A 259 -2.86 63.40 12.76
C THR A 259 -2.25 64.35 13.80
N GLU A 260 -0.97 64.16 14.14
CA GLU A 260 -0.22 65.03 15.05
C GLU A 260 -0.07 66.45 14.47
N GLU A 261 0.27 66.58 13.19
CA GLU A 261 0.37 67.87 12.49
C GLU A 261 -0.97 68.60 12.44
N ALA A 262 -2.07 67.90 12.12
CA ALA A 262 -3.41 68.47 12.12
C ALA A 262 -3.85 68.91 13.52
N ALA A 263 -3.55 68.11 14.55
CA ALA A 263 -3.82 68.46 15.94
C ALA A 263 -3.00 69.69 16.38
N ALA A 264 -1.72 69.77 16.01
CA ALA A 264 -0.86 70.92 16.28
C ALA A 264 -1.34 72.20 15.57
N ALA A 265 -1.76 72.09 14.30
CA ALA A 265 -2.35 73.21 13.56
C ALA A 265 -3.66 73.69 14.22
N THR A 266 -4.52 72.76 14.64
CA THR A 266 -5.75 73.07 15.37
C THR A 266 -5.46 73.74 16.71
N LYS A 267 -4.42 73.29 17.43
CA LYS A 267 -3.98 73.90 18.69
C LYS A 267 -3.50 75.33 18.47
N ARG A 268 -2.63 75.58 17.50
CA ARG A 268 -2.15 76.93 17.14
C ARG A 268 -3.30 77.85 16.76
N LEU A 269 -4.28 77.36 15.99
CA LEU A 269 -5.46 78.15 15.63
C LEU A 269 -6.29 78.54 16.86
N LYS A 270 -6.51 77.61 17.80
CA LYS A 270 -7.20 77.89 19.06
C LYS A 270 -6.45 78.94 19.89
N GLU A 271 -5.13 78.80 20.04
CA GLU A 271 -4.27 79.75 20.76
C GLU A 271 -4.34 81.16 20.13
N LEU A 272 -4.31 81.27 18.79
CA LEU A 272 -4.47 82.57 18.10
C LEU A 272 -5.85 83.19 18.32
N LEU A 273 -6.92 82.39 18.30
CA LEU A 273 -8.28 82.87 18.57
C LEU A 273 -8.45 83.31 20.03
N GLU A 274 -7.85 82.60 20.99
CA GLU A 274 -7.82 82.98 22.39
C GLU A 274 -7.01 84.25 22.62
N ALA A 275 -5.86 84.42 21.97
CA ALA A 275 -5.08 85.66 22.01
C ALA A 275 -5.86 86.87 21.45
N LYS A 276 -6.66 86.68 20.38
CA LYS A 276 -7.55 87.73 19.86
C LYS A 276 -8.69 88.06 20.83
N LYS A 277 -9.25 87.06 21.54
CA LYS A 277 -10.27 87.28 22.57
C LYS A 277 -9.70 88.02 23.78
N SER A 278 -8.54 87.60 24.30
CA SER A 278 -7.89 88.26 25.43
C SER A 278 -7.46 89.69 25.09
N SER A 279 -7.01 89.96 23.85
CA SER A 279 -6.75 91.32 23.35
C SER A 279 -8.02 92.17 23.24
N ARG A 280 -9.20 91.57 23.03
CA ARG A 280 -10.49 92.28 23.01
C ARG A 280 -11.01 92.54 24.43
N GLU A 281 -10.67 91.68 25.39
CA GLU A 281 -11.06 91.81 26.80
C GLU A 281 -10.12 92.75 27.59
N THR A 282 -8.84 92.86 27.22
CA THR A 282 -7.91 93.85 27.82
C THR A 282 -8.11 95.28 27.33
N TYR A 283 -8.78 95.47 26.19
CA TYR A 283 -9.17 96.79 25.68
C TYR A 283 -10.69 96.93 25.63
N GLY A 284 -11.32 96.76 26.78
CA GLY A 284 -12.63 97.32 27.04
C GLY A 284 -12.54 98.85 27.12
N SER A 285 -13.00 99.53 26.07
CA SER A 285 -13.36 100.96 26.03
C SER A 285 -12.22 101.98 25.96
N ALA A 286 -11.67 102.20 24.75
CA ALA A 286 -11.07 103.48 24.38
C ALA A 286 -11.25 103.72 22.87
N ASN A 287 -12.12 104.66 22.55
CA ASN A 287 -12.72 104.91 21.23
C ASN A 287 -11.76 105.58 20.20
N GLY A 288 -10.51 105.10 20.10
CA GLY A 288 -9.50 105.64 19.16
C GLY A 288 -8.41 104.65 18.72
N SER A 289 -8.29 103.48 19.36
CA SER A 289 -7.25 102.48 19.05
C SER A 289 -7.64 101.49 17.94
N GLY A 290 -8.94 101.27 17.73
CA GLY A 290 -9.45 100.28 16.77
C GLY A 290 -9.09 100.55 15.30
N MET A 291 -8.97 101.82 14.92
CA MET A 291 -8.62 102.21 13.54
C MET A 291 -7.17 101.83 13.19
N GLN A 292 -6.22 102.04 14.11
CA GLN A 292 -4.82 101.64 13.90
C GLN A 292 -4.64 100.13 13.96
N ALA A 293 -5.39 99.43 14.82
CA ALA A 293 -5.41 97.96 14.84
C ALA A 293 -6.00 97.38 13.54
N LEU A 294 -7.03 98.02 12.98
CA LEU A 294 -7.62 97.64 11.69
C LEU A 294 -6.65 97.88 10.53
N ILE A 295 -5.96 99.03 10.51
CA ILE A 295 -4.95 99.32 9.49
C ILE A 295 -3.82 98.28 9.54
N ARG A 296 -3.29 97.95 10.73
CA ARG A 296 -2.27 96.90 10.85
C ARG A 296 -2.78 95.53 10.44
N ALA A 297 -4.03 95.18 10.76
CA ALA A 297 -4.63 93.93 10.33
C ALA A 297 -4.76 93.84 8.80
N ILE A 298 -5.11 94.96 8.15
CA ILE A 298 -5.17 95.05 6.69
C ILE A 298 -3.77 94.94 6.08
N ASP A 299 -2.76 95.60 6.65
CA ASP A 299 -1.37 95.52 6.19
C ASP A 299 -0.82 94.10 6.31
N ASP A 300 -1.03 93.42 7.45
CA ASP A 300 -0.61 92.04 7.67
C ASP A 300 -1.31 91.08 6.70
N GLU A 301 -2.61 91.27 6.44
CA GLU A 301 -3.39 90.44 5.50
C GLU A 301 -2.96 90.66 4.04
N LEU A 302 -2.62 91.90 3.66
CA LEU A 302 -2.02 92.22 2.36
C LEU A 302 -0.65 91.57 2.21
N GLU A 303 0.21 91.64 3.22
CA GLU A 303 1.54 91.03 3.16
C GLU A 303 1.46 89.52 2.98
N VAL A 304 0.57 88.85 3.72
CA VAL A 304 0.34 87.40 3.56
C VAL A 304 -0.17 87.07 2.15
N THR A 305 -1.09 87.88 1.61
CA THR A 305 -1.64 87.68 0.27
C THR A 305 -0.58 87.84 -0.82
N VAL A 306 0.30 88.84 -0.69
CA VAL A 306 1.42 89.06 -1.61
C VAL A 306 2.39 87.87 -1.58
N ARG A 307 2.83 87.43 -0.39
CA ARG A 307 3.73 86.28 -0.25
C ARG A 307 3.11 84.99 -0.79
N ALA A 308 1.81 84.77 -0.59
CA ALA A 308 1.10 83.63 -1.14
C ALA A 308 1.03 83.67 -2.68
N HIS A 309 0.83 84.85 -3.25
CA HIS A 309 0.86 85.05 -4.70
C HIS A 309 2.26 84.79 -5.27
N GLU A 310 3.32 85.29 -4.62
CA GLU A 310 4.70 85.05 -5.02
C GLU A 310 5.05 83.55 -4.99
N LEU A 311 4.66 82.84 -3.94
CA LEU A 311 4.84 81.38 -3.82
C LEU A 311 4.08 80.62 -4.91
N ARG A 312 2.82 80.98 -5.20
CA ARG A 312 2.08 80.36 -6.33
C ARG A 312 2.78 80.62 -7.65
N SER A 313 3.19 81.85 -7.90
CA SER A 313 3.88 82.23 -9.15
C SER A 313 5.24 81.53 -9.29
N TYR A 314 5.89 81.22 -8.18
CA TYR A 314 7.13 80.44 -8.16
C TYR A 314 6.86 78.96 -8.48
N TYR A 315 5.87 78.34 -7.83
CA TYR A 315 5.47 76.96 -8.12
C TYR A 315 4.96 76.77 -9.56
N GLU A 316 4.21 77.74 -10.08
CA GLU A 316 3.68 77.70 -11.44
C GLU A 316 4.79 77.79 -12.50
N ARG A 317 5.84 78.59 -12.24
CA ARG A 317 7.07 78.59 -13.06
C ARG A 317 7.82 77.26 -12.98
N GLN A 318 7.95 76.68 -11.80
CA GLN A 318 8.65 75.41 -11.61
C GLN A 318 7.93 74.22 -12.26
N MET A 319 6.61 74.31 -12.46
CA MET A 319 5.81 73.28 -13.16
C MET A 319 5.82 73.43 -14.69
N GLN A 320 6.30 74.56 -15.22
CA GLN A 320 6.42 74.81 -16.66
C GLN A 320 7.82 74.49 -17.22
N GLU A 321 8.81 74.22 -16.36
CA GLU A 321 10.14 73.67 -16.70
C GLU A 321 10.16 72.14 -16.62
#